data_AF-A0A2V5V6Y2-F1
#
_entry.id   AF-A0A2V5V6Y2-F1
#
_cell.length_a   1.000
_cell.length_b   1.000
_cell.length_c   1.000
_cell.angle_alpha   90.00
_cell.angle_beta   90.00
_cell.angle_gamma   90.00
#
_symmetry.space_group_name_H-M   'P 1'
#
loop_
_entity.id
_entity.type
_entity.pdbx_description
1 polymer ?
#
loop_
_entity_poly.entity_id
_entity_poly.type
_entity_poly.pdbx_seq_one_letter_code
_entity_poly.pdbx_strand_id
1 'polypeptide(L)'
;LEDAGYEHYEISNYTCPGFSSVHNQAYWLGKDYVGIGPSAVSTAGMQRWQNLCDYRAYINRVFSGQSPRTSSENLTPEMKRTERIALSLRTRDGVSASDLKHFEQQSSEFIALGLLQKSNSNFVLTRKGKALADSVAEAFV
;
A
#
# COMPACT_ATOMS: atom_id res chain seq x y z
N LEU A 1 8.35 -3.30 -19.87
CA LEU A 1 9.09 -2.02 -19.91
C LEU A 1 10.51 -2.14 -19.34
N GLU A 2 10.83 -3.23 -18.64
CA GLU A 2 12.19 -3.49 -18.13
C GLU A 2 13.24 -3.57 -19.24
N ASP A 3 12.94 -4.25 -20.36
CA ASP A 3 13.83 -4.29 -21.54
C ASP A 3 14.06 -2.91 -22.18
N ALA A 4 13.20 -1.93 -21.87
CA ALA A 4 13.34 -0.53 -22.29
C ALA A 4 14.01 0.36 -21.22
N GLY A 5 14.56 -0.24 -20.15
CA GLY A 5 15.30 0.46 -19.09
C GLY A 5 14.45 1.00 -17.94
N TYR A 6 13.16 0.66 -17.86
CA TYR A 6 12.29 1.09 -16.76
C TYR A 6 12.26 0.07 -15.61
N GLU A 7 12.18 0.55 -14.38
CA GLU A 7 12.05 -0.28 -13.18
C GLU A 7 10.57 -0.50 -12.82
N HIS A 8 10.15 -1.76 -12.65
CA HIS A 8 8.82 -2.10 -12.10
C HIS A 8 8.81 -1.94 -10.57
N TYR A 9 8.83 -0.70 -10.10
CA TYR A 9 9.03 -0.37 -8.68
C TYR A 9 7.80 -0.70 -7.80
N GLU A 10 6.60 -0.76 -8.38
CA GLU A 10 5.37 -1.20 -7.73
C GLU A 10 4.41 -1.84 -8.74
N ILE A 11 3.42 -2.58 -8.25
CA ILE A 11 2.57 -3.49 -9.02
C ILE A 11 1.97 -2.88 -10.29
N SER A 12 1.56 -1.61 -10.25
CA SER A 12 0.83 -0.92 -11.32
C SER A 12 1.66 0.08 -12.10
N ASN A 13 2.87 0.46 -11.66
CA ASN A 13 3.68 1.48 -12.34
C ASN A 13 5.15 1.10 -12.54
N TYR A 14 5.67 1.63 -13.65
CA TYR A 14 7.08 1.59 -14.01
C TYR A 14 7.67 3.00 -13.91
N THR A 15 8.96 3.10 -13.67
CA THR A 15 9.67 4.38 -13.60
C THR A 15 11.00 4.32 -14.32
N CYS A 16 11.48 5.46 -14.83
CA CYS A 16 12.91 5.59 -15.09
C CYS A 16 13.68 5.47 -13.75
N PRO A 17 14.90 4.93 -13.76
CA PRO A 17 15.74 4.87 -12.56
C PRO A 17 15.84 6.24 -11.88
N GLY A 18 15.57 6.30 -10.57
CA GLY A 18 15.60 7.54 -9.79
C GLY A 18 14.35 8.43 -9.83
N PHE A 19 13.32 8.07 -10.61
CA PHE A 19 12.08 8.87 -10.76
C PHE A 19 10.84 8.23 -10.12
N SER A 20 11.04 7.30 -9.18
CA SER A 20 9.92 6.62 -8.51
C SER A 20 9.04 7.63 -7.76
N SER A 21 7.71 7.48 -7.87
CA SER A 21 6.77 8.38 -7.20
C SER A 21 6.92 8.29 -5.69
N VAL A 22 7.35 9.39 -5.06
CA VAL A 22 7.50 9.48 -3.60
C VAL A 22 6.15 9.32 -2.91
N HIS A 23 5.08 9.87 -3.49
CA HIS A 23 3.74 9.76 -2.95
C HIS A 23 3.23 8.31 -2.96
N ASN A 24 3.36 7.61 -4.09
CA ASN A 24 2.91 6.21 -4.18
C ASN A 24 3.70 5.34 -3.22
N GLN A 25 5.02 5.52 -3.14
CA GLN A 25 5.86 4.79 -2.18
C GLN A 25 5.45 5.06 -0.74
N ALA A 26 5.15 6.31 -0.38
CA ALA A 26 4.68 6.63 0.97
C ALA A 26 3.37 5.91 1.30
N TYR A 27 2.43 5.87 0.36
CA TYR A 27 1.18 5.13 0.50
C TYR A 27 1.42 3.62 0.67
N TRP A 28 2.21 3.00 -0.21
CA TRP A 28 2.51 1.56 -0.16
C TRP A 28 3.26 1.15 1.11
N LEU A 29 4.09 2.05 1.68
CA LEU A 29 4.79 1.82 2.94
C LEU A 29 3.94 2.14 4.18
N GLY A 30 2.67 2.51 4.01
CA GLY A 30 1.75 2.84 5.09
C GLY A 30 2.18 4.06 5.90
N LYS A 31 2.87 5.02 5.27
CA LYS A 31 3.21 6.31 5.89
C LYS A 31 1.95 7.16 6.06
N ASP A 32 2.00 8.08 7.01
CA ASP A 32 0.93 9.04 7.20
C ASP A 32 0.84 10.01 6.01
N TYR A 33 -0.38 10.34 5.61
CA TYR A 33 -0.68 11.25 4.52
C TYR A 33 -2.01 11.99 4.75
N VAL A 34 -2.12 13.19 4.17
CA VAL A 34 -3.34 13.98 4.18
C VAL A 34 -3.84 14.14 2.76
N GLY A 35 -5.08 13.69 2.52
CA GLY A 35 -5.81 13.89 1.28
C GLY A 35 -6.53 15.23 1.28
N ILE A 36 -6.35 16.00 0.22
CA ILE A 36 -6.95 17.31 0.01
C ILE A 36 -7.93 17.23 -1.16
N GLY A 37 -9.09 17.85 -1.00
CA GLY A 37 -10.15 17.85 -1.99
C GLY A 37 -11.35 16.95 -1.63
N PRO A 38 -12.42 17.01 -2.42
CA PRO A 38 -13.59 16.17 -2.25
C PRO A 38 -13.25 14.68 -2.34
N SER A 39 -13.92 13.86 -1.54
CA SER A 39 -13.73 12.40 -1.44
C SER A 39 -12.35 11.94 -0.96
N ALA A 40 -11.39 12.84 -0.76
CA ALA A 40 -10.02 12.49 -0.42
C ALA A 40 -9.95 11.81 0.95
N VAL A 41 -9.15 10.74 1.03
CA VAL A 41 -8.87 10.00 2.26
C VAL A 41 -7.57 10.50 2.85
N SER A 42 -7.48 10.51 4.18
CA SER A 42 -6.25 10.80 4.91
C SER A 42 -6.04 9.70 5.94
N THR A 43 -4.79 9.36 6.21
CA THR A 43 -4.41 8.48 7.32
C THR A 43 -3.29 9.16 8.10
N ALA A 44 -3.50 9.44 9.38
CA ALA A 44 -2.47 9.99 10.25
C ALA A 44 -2.52 9.32 11.63
N GLY A 45 -1.39 8.80 12.10
CA GLY A 45 -1.32 8.00 13.31
C GLY A 45 -2.23 6.78 13.23
N MET A 46 -3.18 6.66 14.17
CA MET A 46 -4.18 5.59 14.22
C MET A 46 -5.56 6.06 13.73
N GLN A 47 -5.64 7.15 12.98
CA GLN A 47 -6.91 7.67 12.48
C GLN A 47 -6.90 7.73 10.95
N ARG A 48 -7.96 7.23 10.33
CA ARG A 48 -8.25 7.43 8.92
C ARG A 48 -9.58 8.16 8.77
N TRP A 49 -9.66 9.10 7.85
CA TRP A 49 -10.89 9.85 7.60
C TRP A 49 -11.03 10.22 6.13
N GLN A 50 -12.26 10.51 5.73
CA GLN A 50 -12.60 10.94 4.38
C GLN A 50 -13.21 12.34 4.38
N ASN A 51 -12.85 13.15 3.38
CA ASN A 51 -13.51 14.42 3.12
C ASN A 51 -14.86 14.22 2.41
N LEU A 52 -15.75 15.21 2.50
CA LEU A 52 -17.03 15.25 1.78
C LEU A 52 -16.87 14.90 0.30
N CYS A 53 -17.70 13.97 -0.19
CA CYS A 53 -17.72 13.62 -1.61
C CYS A 53 -18.38 14.70 -2.48
N ASP A 54 -19.44 15.34 -1.98
CA ASP A 54 -20.08 16.44 -2.69
C ASP A 54 -19.16 17.67 -2.72
N TYR A 55 -18.72 18.03 -3.92
CA TYR A 55 -17.74 19.11 -4.09
C TYR A 55 -18.28 20.48 -3.68
N ARG A 56 -19.59 20.75 -3.82
CA ARG A 56 -20.19 22.03 -3.42
C ARG A 56 -20.22 22.13 -1.90
N ALA A 57 -20.64 21.08 -1.22
CA ALA A 57 -20.62 21.00 0.23
C ALA A 57 -19.19 21.07 0.79
N TYR A 58 -18.23 20.39 0.15
CA TYR A 58 -16.81 20.46 0.49
C TYR A 58 -16.30 21.92 0.42
N ILE A 59 -16.51 22.58 -0.72
CA ILE A 59 -16.12 23.98 -0.95
C ILE A 59 -16.76 24.89 0.11
N ASN A 60 -18.06 24.78 0.33
CA ASN A 60 -18.78 25.60 1.30
C ASN A 60 -18.23 25.42 2.72
N ARG A 61 -17.93 24.19 3.15
CA ARG A 61 -17.33 23.94 4.48
C ARG A 61 -15.94 24.53 4.59
N VAL A 62 -15.07 24.29 3.60
CA VAL A 62 -13.70 24.80 3.60
C VAL A 62 -13.68 26.32 3.66
N PHE A 63 -14.45 27.01 2.81
CA PHE A 63 -14.48 28.48 2.78
C PHE A 63 -15.19 29.11 3.98
N SER A 64 -16.01 28.35 4.71
CA SER A 64 -16.59 28.79 6.00
C SER A 64 -15.72 28.44 7.21
N GLY A 65 -14.51 27.91 7.01
CA GLY A 65 -13.60 27.53 8.10
C GLY A 65 -14.03 26.27 8.86
N GLN A 66 -14.97 25.49 8.32
CA GLN A 66 -15.45 24.25 8.89
C GLN A 66 -14.65 23.05 8.40
N SER A 67 -14.59 21.99 9.22
CA SER A 67 -13.94 20.74 8.84
C SER A 67 -14.70 20.06 7.68
N PRO A 68 -14.01 19.72 6.57
CA PRO A 68 -14.62 18.97 5.47
C PRO A 68 -14.71 17.46 5.73
N ARG A 69 -14.25 16.98 6.90
CA ARG A 69 -14.25 15.56 7.26
C ARG A 69 -15.68 15.01 7.39
N THR A 70 -15.85 13.76 7.04
CA THR A 70 -17.11 13.01 7.12
C THR A 70 -16.95 11.79 8.01
N SER A 71 -16.72 10.63 7.42
CA SER A 71 -16.41 9.39 8.11
C SER A 71 -14.98 9.43 8.66
N SER A 72 -14.81 8.81 9.83
CA SER A 72 -13.51 8.50 10.39
C SER A 72 -13.52 7.11 11.02
N GLU A 73 -12.41 6.40 10.92
CA GLU A 73 -12.17 5.14 11.59
C GLU A 73 -10.92 5.23 12.46
N ASN A 74 -10.93 4.49 13.56
CA ASN A 74 -9.75 4.28 14.40
C ASN A 74 -9.08 2.97 13.98
N LEU A 75 -7.85 3.06 13.51
CA LEU A 75 -7.05 1.92 13.11
C LEU A 75 -6.44 1.25 14.35
N THR A 76 -6.47 -0.08 14.38
CA THR A 76 -5.73 -0.84 15.37
C THR A 76 -4.28 -1.09 14.89
N PRO A 77 -3.34 -1.39 15.80
CA PRO A 77 -2.00 -1.81 15.40
C PRO A 77 -2.01 -3.01 14.44
N GLU A 78 -2.94 -3.96 14.64
CA GLU A 78 -3.08 -5.13 13.76
C GLU A 78 -3.57 -4.72 12.37
N MET A 79 -4.58 -3.84 12.27
CA MET A 79 -5.04 -3.31 10.97
C MET A 79 -3.89 -2.65 10.19
N LYS A 80 -3.07 -1.80 10.84
CA LYS A 80 -1.91 -1.18 10.19
C LYS A 80 -0.83 -2.20 9.81
N ARG A 81 -0.62 -3.24 10.62
CA ARG A 81 0.34 -4.32 10.33
C ARG A 81 -0.09 -5.10 9.10
N THR A 82 -1.34 -5.55 9.08
CA THR A 82 -1.93 -6.33 7.99
C THR A 82 -1.96 -5.53 6.69
N GLU A 83 -2.38 -4.26 6.74
CA GLU A 83 -2.35 -3.37 5.59
C GLU A 83 -0.91 -3.15 5.08
N ARG A 84 0.07 -2.95 5.97
CA ARG A 84 1.48 -2.82 5.58
C ARG A 84 1.98 -4.07 4.85
N ILE A 85 1.66 -5.27 5.33
CA ILE A 85 2.06 -6.52 4.67
C ILE A 85 1.47 -6.58 3.27
N ALA A 86 0.16 -6.37 3.15
CA ALA A 86 -0.55 -6.43 1.87
C ALA A 86 -0.03 -5.39 0.87
N LEU A 87 0.18 -4.15 1.32
CA LEU A 87 0.66 -3.06 0.46
C LEU A 87 2.14 -3.22 0.08
N SER A 88 3.01 -3.61 1.02
CA SER A 88 4.45 -3.73 0.77
C SER A 88 4.77 -4.87 -0.20
N LEU A 89 4.00 -5.96 -0.16
CA LEU A 89 4.09 -7.06 -1.15
C LEU A 89 3.88 -6.58 -2.59
N ARG A 90 3.11 -5.52 -2.80
CA ARG A 90 2.85 -4.92 -4.13
C ARG A 90 3.99 -3.99 -4.58
N THR A 91 5.03 -3.82 -3.78
CA THR A 91 6.24 -3.06 -4.16
C THR A 91 7.34 -4.00 -4.62
N ARG A 92 8.35 -3.46 -5.30
CA ARG A 92 9.57 -4.19 -5.65
C ARG A 92 10.31 -4.72 -4.41
N ASP A 93 10.30 -3.94 -3.34
CA ASP A 93 11.07 -4.23 -2.13
C ASP A 93 10.38 -5.30 -1.26
N GLY A 94 9.09 -5.52 -1.48
CA GLY A 94 8.31 -6.56 -0.84
C GLY A 94 8.12 -6.33 0.66
N VAL A 95 7.95 -7.42 1.40
CA VAL A 95 7.67 -7.41 2.84
C VAL A 95 8.81 -8.04 3.63
N SER A 96 9.10 -7.51 4.82
CA SER A 96 10.20 -8.03 5.65
C SER A 96 9.93 -9.44 6.18
N ALA A 97 10.98 -10.23 6.38
CA ALA A 97 10.83 -11.55 6.98
C ALA A 97 10.28 -11.51 8.42
N SER A 98 10.54 -10.44 9.16
CA SER A 98 9.97 -10.26 10.50
C SER A 98 8.45 -10.07 10.47
N ASP A 99 7.93 -9.37 9.46
CA ASP A 99 6.48 -9.18 9.30
C ASP A 99 5.78 -10.50 8.93
N LEU A 100 6.46 -11.40 8.20
CA LEU A 100 5.93 -12.71 7.81
C LEU A 100 6.28 -13.85 8.77
N LYS A 101 6.86 -13.58 9.94
CA LYS A 101 7.30 -14.62 10.90
C LYS A 101 6.19 -15.60 11.30
N HIS A 102 4.95 -15.16 11.35
CA HIS A 102 3.80 -16.02 11.71
C HIS A 102 3.20 -16.77 10.51
N PHE A 103 3.75 -16.57 9.31
CA PHE A 103 3.24 -17.11 8.06
C PHE A 103 4.31 -17.94 7.32
N GLU A 104 5.17 -18.65 8.06
CA GLU A 104 6.27 -19.43 7.48
C GLU A 104 5.77 -20.53 6.53
N GLN A 105 4.64 -21.17 6.87
CA GLN A 105 4.03 -22.19 6.03
C GLN A 105 3.53 -21.60 4.71
N GLN A 106 2.69 -20.56 4.77
CA GLN A 106 2.15 -19.86 3.60
C GLN A 106 3.26 -19.29 2.72
N SER A 107 4.29 -18.71 3.34
CA SER A 107 5.47 -18.19 2.64
C SER A 107 6.20 -19.30 1.88
N SER A 108 6.36 -20.48 2.50
CA SER A 108 7.03 -21.63 1.88
C SER A 108 6.19 -22.22 0.73
N GLU A 109 4.87 -22.31 0.90
CA GLU A 109 3.94 -22.76 -0.13
C GLU A 109 3.98 -21.83 -1.36
N PHE A 110 3.91 -20.51 -1.16
CA PHE A 110 3.99 -19.55 -2.27
C PHE A 110 5.36 -19.50 -2.93
N ILE A 111 6.45 -19.78 -2.20
CA ILE A 111 7.77 -19.98 -2.81
C ILE A 111 7.76 -21.23 -3.69
N ALA A 112 7.21 -22.35 -3.21
CA ALA A 112 7.12 -23.59 -3.97
C ALA A 112 6.27 -23.43 -5.24
N LEU A 113 5.22 -22.61 -5.19
CA LEU A 113 4.37 -22.25 -6.34
C LEU A 113 5.01 -21.22 -7.30
N GLY A 114 6.18 -20.70 -6.94
CA GLY A 114 6.90 -19.67 -7.70
C GLY A 114 6.23 -18.31 -7.69
N LEU A 115 5.42 -18.01 -6.68
CA LEU A 115 4.72 -16.72 -6.51
C LEU A 115 5.52 -15.74 -5.63
N LEU A 116 6.24 -16.25 -4.64
CA LEU A 116 7.16 -15.49 -3.82
C LEU A 116 8.60 -15.94 -4.02
N GLN A 117 9.53 -15.05 -3.77
CA GLN A 117 10.96 -15.36 -3.64
C GLN A 117 11.58 -14.53 -2.53
N LYS A 118 12.67 -15.04 -1.94
CA LYS A 118 13.47 -14.27 -0.97
C LYS A 118 14.42 -13.34 -1.73
N SER A 119 14.45 -12.08 -1.34
CA SER A 119 15.42 -11.09 -1.79
C SER A 119 15.98 -10.36 -0.57
N ASN A 120 17.26 -10.59 -0.26
CA ASN A 120 17.89 -10.13 0.98
C ASN A 120 17.09 -10.59 2.22
N SER A 121 16.65 -9.65 3.05
CA SER A 121 15.83 -9.88 4.26
C SER A 121 14.32 -9.88 3.99
N ASN A 122 13.90 -9.77 2.73
CA ASN A 122 12.50 -9.56 2.35
C ASN A 122 11.96 -10.69 1.48
N PHE A 123 10.64 -10.82 1.46
CA PHE A 123 9.88 -11.63 0.52
C PHE A 123 9.27 -10.73 -0.53
N VAL A 124 9.56 -11.01 -1.80
CA VAL A 124 9.08 -10.22 -2.95
C VAL A 124 8.26 -11.11 -3.88
N LEU A 125 7.25 -10.52 -4.53
CA LEU A 125 6.49 -11.21 -5.55
C LEU A 125 7.38 -11.46 -6.78
N THR A 126 7.33 -12.68 -7.31
CA THR A 126 7.87 -12.97 -8.63
C THR A 126 7.00 -12.32 -9.71
N ARG A 127 7.43 -12.35 -10.98
CA ARG A 127 6.57 -11.90 -12.09
C ARG A 127 5.23 -12.63 -12.15
N LYS A 128 5.21 -13.93 -11.85
CA LYS A 128 3.98 -14.74 -11.74
C LYS A 128 3.18 -14.33 -10.50
N GLY A 129 3.85 -14.10 -9.37
CA GLY A 129 3.23 -13.62 -8.13
C GLY A 129 2.53 -12.28 -8.27
N LYS A 130 3.12 -11.34 -9.02
CA LYS A 130 2.52 -10.02 -9.27
C LYS A 130 1.15 -10.11 -9.95
N ALA A 131 0.92 -11.12 -10.80
CA ALA A 131 -0.39 -11.34 -11.43
C ALA A 131 -1.46 -11.86 -10.46
N LEU A 132 -1.06 -12.38 -9.30
CA LEU A 132 -1.91 -12.93 -8.25
C LEU A 132 -1.69 -12.20 -6.91
N ALA A 133 -1.23 -10.94 -6.96
CA ALA A 133 -0.78 -10.24 -5.77
C ALA A 133 -1.87 -10.08 -4.71
N ASP A 134 -3.12 -9.87 -5.13
CA ASP A 134 -4.25 -9.73 -4.22
C ASP A 134 -4.51 -11.03 -3.45
N SER A 135 -4.54 -12.16 -4.16
CA SER A 135 -4.72 -13.49 -3.55
C SER A 135 -3.54 -13.89 -2.66
N VAL A 136 -2.31 -13.55 -3.04
CA VAL A 136 -1.13 -13.78 -2.20
C VAL A 136 -1.18 -12.91 -0.95
N ALA A 137 -1.56 -11.63 -1.07
CA ALA A 137 -1.68 -10.72 0.06
C ALA A 137 -2.78 -11.15 1.04
N GLU A 138 -3.93 -11.60 0.55
CA GLU A 138 -5.06 -12.08 1.37
C GLU A 138 -4.68 -13.24 2.30
N ALA A 139 -3.75 -14.11 1.88
CA ALA A 139 -3.27 -15.21 2.72
C ALA A 139 -2.40 -14.78 3.93
N PHE A 140 -2.03 -13.49 4.00
CA PHE A 140 -1.26 -12.91 5.10
C PHE A 140 -2.08 -11.93 5.97
N VAL A 141 -3.40 -11.89 5.76
CA VAL A 141 -4.35 -10.95 6.37
C VAL A 141 -5.25 -11.65 7.38
#